data_AF-A0A6M0BBE5-F1
#
_entry.id   AF-A0A6M0BBE5-F1
#
_cell.length_a   1.000
_cell.length_b   1.000
_cell.length_c   1.000
_cell.angle_alpha   90.00
_cell.angle_beta   90.00
_cell.angle_gamma   90.00
#
_symmetry.space_group_name_H-M   'P 1'
#
loop_
_entity.id
_entity.type
_entity.pdbx_description
1 polymer ?
#
loop_
_entity_poly.entity_id
_entity_poly.type
_entity_poly.pdbx_seq_one_letter_code
_entity_poly.pdbx_strand_id
1 'polypeptide(L)'
;MAPQTKTNWYHTNFRSLLQEIDRVRNYLENYIEGKINQQIVTEFVDDTSALAQLCILFNLTPIERDILLMCVGQEMDHMFQSLFAKAQKNHPHKNYPSLCLAMDALPGASIEVLSPQSPLFYWQLLLIEPRNILTKSPLIIDQHILCFLLGYDATDQELAGKIIPQPPQTNPVFLPPSQLSIGSQLISIWSG
;
A
#
# COMPACT_ATOMS: atom_id res chain seq x y z
N MET A 1 -24.02 2.89 -22.48
CA MET A 1 -23.22 1.66 -22.64
C MET A 1 -21.82 1.92 -22.11
N ALA A 2 -21.57 1.59 -20.85
CA ALA A 2 -20.22 1.33 -20.34
C ALA A 2 -20.39 0.08 -19.46
N PRO A 3 -19.71 -1.06 -19.74
CA PRO A 3 -18.67 -1.47 -18.78
C PRO A 3 -17.63 -2.53 -19.26
N GLN A 4 -17.36 -2.78 -20.55
CA GLN A 4 -16.40 -3.86 -20.90
C GLN A 4 -14.97 -3.58 -20.42
N THR A 5 -14.54 -2.32 -20.46
CA THR A 5 -13.20 -1.89 -20.03
C THR A 5 -13.02 -1.85 -18.52
N LYS A 6 -14.03 -1.40 -17.75
CA LYS A 6 -13.96 -1.36 -16.28
C LYS A 6 -13.93 -2.77 -15.67
N THR A 7 -14.76 -3.69 -16.17
CA THR A 7 -14.76 -5.08 -15.70
C THR A 7 -13.45 -5.78 -16.03
N ASN A 8 -12.85 -5.49 -17.20
CA ASN A 8 -11.55 -6.04 -17.59
C ASN A 8 -10.40 -5.53 -16.68
N TRP A 9 -10.39 -4.24 -16.34
CA TRP A 9 -9.40 -3.70 -15.40
C TRP A 9 -9.52 -4.35 -14.02
N TYR A 10 -10.72 -4.48 -13.46
CA TYR A 10 -10.91 -5.09 -12.13
C TYR A 10 -10.34 -6.51 -12.06
N HIS A 11 -10.62 -7.35 -13.07
CA HIS A 11 -10.09 -8.71 -13.11
C HIS A 11 -8.57 -8.74 -13.24
N THR A 12 -8.00 -7.86 -14.06
CA THR A 12 -6.54 -7.75 -14.24
C THR A 12 -5.86 -7.26 -12.97
N ASN A 13 -6.41 -6.21 -12.34
CA ASN A 13 -5.93 -5.67 -11.06
C ASN A 13 -5.94 -6.74 -9.96
N PHE A 14 -7.06 -7.43 -9.79
CA PHE A 14 -7.18 -8.47 -8.77
C PHE A 14 -6.21 -9.63 -9.00
N ARG A 15 -6.04 -10.07 -10.26
CA ARG A 15 -5.05 -11.09 -10.61
C ARG A 15 -3.62 -10.64 -10.30
N SER A 16 -3.27 -9.41 -10.68
CA SER A 16 -1.96 -8.83 -10.39
C SER A 16 -1.71 -8.78 -8.88
N LEU A 17 -2.70 -8.34 -8.10
CA LEU A 17 -2.59 -8.30 -6.64
C LEU A 17 -2.34 -9.69 -6.04
N LEU A 18 -3.07 -10.72 -6.48
CA LEU A 18 -2.86 -12.09 -6.01
C LEU A 18 -1.45 -12.59 -6.35
N GLN A 19 -0.91 -12.27 -7.53
CA GLN A 19 0.45 -12.66 -7.91
C GLN A 19 1.51 -12.00 -7.01
N GLU A 20 1.32 -10.73 -6.64
CA GLU A 20 2.21 -10.02 -5.73
C GLU A 20 2.10 -10.56 -4.29
N ILE A 21 0.91 -10.95 -3.84
CA ILE A 21 0.71 -11.63 -2.56
C ILE A 21 1.40 -13.00 -2.55
N ASP A 22 1.26 -13.79 -3.62
CA ASP A 22 1.93 -15.09 -3.77
C ASP A 22 3.46 -14.93 -3.74
N ARG A 23 4.00 -13.86 -4.33
CA ARG A 23 5.43 -13.55 -4.24
C ARG A 23 5.88 -13.33 -2.79
N VAL A 24 5.12 -12.57 -2.00
CA VAL A 24 5.41 -12.36 -0.58
C VAL A 24 5.24 -13.64 0.23
N ARG A 25 4.25 -14.49 -0.12
CA ARG A 25 4.09 -15.83 0.47
C ARG A 25 5.37 -16.64 0.28
N ASN A 26 5.92 -16.66 -0.93
CA ASN A 26 7.16 -17.40 -1.23
C ASN A 26 8.35 -16.89 -0.41
N TYR A 27 8.45 -15.58 -0.14
CA TYR A 27 9.49 -15.07 0.76
C TYR A 27 9.36 -15.60 2.18
N LEU A 28 8.15 -15.63 2.73
CA LEU A 28 7.88 -16.19 4.06
C LEU A 28 8.18 -17.68 4.13
N GLU A 29 7.80 -18.44 3.10
CA GLU A 29 8.09 -19.87 3.00
C GLU A 29 9.59 -20.15 2.92
N ASN A 30 10.32 -19.42 2.07
CA ASN A 30 11.78 -19.50 2.00
C ASN A 30 12.42 -19.22 3.36
N TYR A 31 11.96 -18.18 4.06
CA TYR A 31 12.47 -17.84 5.38
C TYR A 31 12.19 -18.95 6.41
N ILE A 32 10.99 -19.56 6.40
CA ILE A 32 10.66 -20.72 7.25
C ILE A 32 11.58 -21.91 6.97
N GLU A 33 11.94 -22.13 5.70
CA GLU A 33 12.88 -23.17 5.28
C GLU A 33 14.35 -22.83 5.57
N GLY A 34 14.64 -21.66 6.13
CA GLY A 34 16.00 -21.19 6.43
C GLY A 34 16.77 -20.68 5.21
N LYS A 35 16.09 -20.41 4.09
CA LYS A 35 16.66 -19.79 2.89
C LYS A 35 16.69 -18.27 3.04
N ILE A 36 17.69 -17.64 2.44
CA ILE A 36 17.83 -16.18 2.43
C ILE A 36 17.24 -15.62 1.14
N ASN A 37 16.31 -14.68 1.27
CA ASN A 37 15.77 -13.95 0.13
C ASN A 37 16.72 -12.80 -0.25
N GLN A 38 17.39 -12.91 -1.40
CA GLN A 38 18.35 -11.90 -1.88
C GLN A 38 17.79 -11.02 -3.00
N GLN A 39 16.85 -11.55 -3.79
CA GLN A 39 16.34 -10.86 -4.96
C GLN A 39 15.24 -9.87 -4.58
N ILE A 40 15.58 -8.58 -4.66
CA ILE A 40 14.62 -7.49 -4.57
C ILE A 40 13.92 -7.36 -5.92
N VAL A 41 12.60 -7.53 -5.94
CA VAL A 41 11.79 -7.34 -7.15
C VAL A 41 11.31 -5.89 -7.15
N THR A 42 11.71 -5.11 -8.15
CA THR A 42 11.31 -3.69 -8.29
C THR A 42 10.17 -3.49 -9.27
N GLU A 43 10.03 -4.39 -10.24
CA GLU A 43 9.01 -4.32 -11.28
C GLU A 43 7.67 -4.84 -10.77
N PHE A 44 6.57 -4.27 -11.29
CA PHE A 44 5.22 -4.77 -11.06
C PHE A 44 4.82 -5.71 -12.18
N VAL A 45 3.94 -6.68 -11.88
CA VAL A 45 3.33 -7.51 -12.94
C VAL A 45 2.45 -6.68 -13.88
N ASP A 46 1.79 -5.65 -13.35
CA ASP A 46 1.00 -4.69 -14.10
C ASP A 46 1.18 -3.28 -13.52
N ASP A 47 1.85 -2.41 -14.27
CA ASP A 47 2.09 -1.01 -13.90
C ASP A 47 0.81 -0.17 -13.82
N THR A 48 -0.31 -0.68 -14.37
CA THR A 48 -1.63 -0.04 -14.29
C THR A 48 -2.47 -0.53 -13.12
N SER A 49 -1.97 -1.50 -12.34
CA SER A 49 -2.63 -2.01 -11.14
C SER A 49 -2.74 -0.94 -10.05
N ALA A 50 -3.73 -1.10 -9.17
CA ALA A 50 -3.90 -0.24 -8.00
C ALA A 50 -2.65 -0.26 -7.10
N LEU A 51 -2.01 -1.42 -6.93
CA LEU A 51 -0.77 -1.52 -6.16
C LEU A 51 0.37 -0.70 -6.78
N ALA A 52 0.57 -0.80 -8.10
CA ALA A 52 1.61 -0.05 -8.79
C ALA A 52 1.37 1.46 -8.66
N GLN A 53 0.13 1.91 -8.90
CA GLN A 53 -0.25 3.32 -8.72
C GLN A 53 -0.04 3.78 -7.29
N LEU A 54 -0.43 3.00 -6.29
CA LEU A 54 -0.25 3.32 -4.88
C LEU A 54 1.24 3.49 -4.53
N CYS A 55 2.09 2.58 -5.01
CA CYS A 55 3.53 2.67 -4.79
C CYS A 55 4.14 3.92 -5.45
N ILE A 56 3.71 4.26 -6.66
CA ILE A 56 4.17 5.46 -7.37
C ILE A 56 3.72 6.73 -6.64
N LEU A 57 2.44 6.80 -6.25
CA LEU A 57 1.85 7.98 -5.62
C LEU A 57 2.46 8.29 -4.26
N PHE A 58 2.72 7.27 -3.45
CA PHE A 58 3.30 7.43 -2.11
C PHE A 58 4.82 7.22 -2.07
N ASN A 59 5.44 6.98 -3.23
CA ASN A 59 6.87 6.72 -3.35
C ASN A 59 7.34 5.57 -2.44
N LEU A 60 6.60 4.47 -2.43
CA LEU A 60 6.94 3.28 -1.63
C LEU A 60 8.18 2.59 -2.20
N THR A 61 9.12 2.26 -1.33
CA THR A 61 10.24 1.37 -1.66
C THR A 61 9.76 -0.09 -1.83
N PRO A 62 10.56 -0.97 -2.49
CA PRO A 62 10.18 -2.37 -2.66
C PRO A 62 9.91 -3.10 -1.33
N ILE A 63 10.70 -2.81 -0.28
CA ILE A 63 10.50 -3.40 1.04
C ILE A 63 9.20 -2.91 1.68
N GLU A 64 8.85 -1.64 1.52
CA GLU A 64 7.60 -1.08 2.05
C GLU A 64 6.37 -1.66 1.36
N ARG A 65 6.43 -1.79 0.04
CA ARG A 65 5.40 -2.51 -0.74
C ARG A 65 5.23 -3.93 -0.21
N ASP A 66 6.31 -4.65 0.04
CA ASP A 66 6.24 -6.06 0.46
C ASP A 66 5.71 -6.19 1.90
N ILE A 67 5.99 -5.22 2.78
CA ILE A 67 5.39 -5.13 4.12
C ILE A 67 3.88 -4.85 4.03
N LEU A 68 3.46 -3.94 3.16
CA LEU A 68 2.05 -3.68 2.89
C LEU A 68 1.36 -4.97 2.42
N LEU A 69 1.97 -5.68 1.48
CA LEU A 69 1.46 -6.95 0.94
C LEU A 69 1.40 -8.09 1.98
N MET A 70 2.29 -8.13 2.98
CA MET A 70 2.13 -9.06 4.11
C MET A 70 0.81 -8.80 4.85
N CYS A 71 0.47 -7.53 5.08
CA CYS A 71 -0.77 -7.15 5.75
C CYS A 71 -2.00 -7.43 4.87
N VAL A 72 -1.92 -7.15 3.56
CA VAL A 72 -2.98 -7.54 2.60
C VAL A 72 -3.18 -9.06 2.59
N GLY A 73 -2.09 -9.83 2.56
CA GLY A 73 -2.14 -11.29 2.57
C GLY A 73 -2.85 -11.85 3.80
N GLN A 74 -2.65 -11.23 4.98
CA GLN A 74 -3.37 -11.59 6.21
C GLN A 74 -4.89 -11.49 6.04
N GLU A 75 -5.38 -10.42 5.41
CA GLU A 75 -6.81 -10.15 5.26
C GLU A 75 -7.42 -10.99 4.13
N MET A 76 -6.64 -11.33 3.11
CA MET A 76 -7.11 -12.05 1.93
C MET A 76 -7.02 -13.57 2.03
N ASP A 77 -6.05 -14.10 2.78
CA ASP A 77 -5.80 -15.53 2.86
C ASP A 77 -5.44 -15.96 4.29
N HIS A 78 -6.37 -16.72 4.89
CA HIS A 78 -6.21 -17.32 6.22
C HIS A 78 -4.91 -18.11 6.42
N MET A 79 -4.26 -18.60 5.35
CA MET A 79 -2.99 -19.30 5.44
C MET A 79 -1.83 -18.40 5.89
N PHE A 80 -1.91 -17.09 5.67
CA PHE A 80 -0.89 -16.14 6.15
C PHE A 80 -0.74 -16.17 7.67
N GLN A 81 -1.83 -16.32 8.43
CA GLN A 81 -1.74 -16.43 9.90
C GLN A 81 -0.87 -17.63 10.32
N SER A 82 -1.00 -18.75 9.62
CA SER A 82 -0.18 -19.94 9.87
C SER A 82 1.27 -19.75 9.45
N LEU A 83 1.52 -19.03 8.35
CA LEU A 83 2.86 -18.69 7.90
C LEU A 83 3.57 -17.76 8.88
N PHE A 84 2.90 -16.72 9.38
CA PHE A 84 3.44 -15.84 10.39
C PHE A 84 3.79 -16.58 11.67
N ALA A 85 2.92 -17.49 12.13
CA ALA A 85 3.20 -18.31 13.30
C ALA A 85 4.43 -19.21 13.08
N LYS A 86 4.53 -19.88 11.94
CA LYS A 86 5.68 -20.72 11.57
C LYS A 86 6.99 -19.92 11.50
N ALA A 87 6.96 -18.80 10.78
CA ALA A 87 8.11 -17.91 10.62
C ALA A 87 8.59 -17.32 11.96
N GLN A 88 7.68 -17.13 12.92
CA GLN A 88 7.98 -16.67 14.27
C GLN A 88 8.21 -17.83 15.27
N LYS A 89 8.78 -18.94 14.78
CA LYS A 89 9.16 -20.14 15.56
C LYS A 89 7.98 -20.86 16.22
N ASN A 90 6.87 -20.99 15.49
CA ASN A 90 5.63 -21.63 15.94
C ASN A 90 5.05 -21.06 17.24
N HIS A 91 5.24 -19.75 17.47
CA HIS A 91 4.70 -19.12 18.67
C HIS A 91 3.18 -18.92 18.53
N PRO A 92 2.34 -19.53 19.39
CA PRO A 92 0.89 -19.64 19.17
C PRO A 92 0.15 -18.30 19.14
N HIS A 93 0.74 -17.26 19.74
CA HIS A 93 0.18 -15.89 19.77
C HIS A 93 0.89 -14.90 18.84
N LYS A 94 1.68 -15.37 17.87
CA LYS A 94 2.39 -14.53 16.89
C LYS A 94 2.00 -14.92 15.47
N ASN A 95 0.72 -14.87 15.18
CA ASN A 95 0.10 -15.20 13.89
C ASN A 95 -0.22 -13.94 13.08
N TYR A 96 0.58 -12.88 13.24
CA TYR A 96 0.38 -11.55 12.64
C TYR A 96 1.70 -11.02 12.05
N PRO A 97 1.64 -10.12 11.03
CA PRO A 97 2.81 -9.48 10.49
C PRO A 97 3.38 -8.44 11.47
N SER A 98 4.69 -8.31 11.52
CA SER A 98 5.38 -7.30 12.32
C SER A 98 6.62 -6.80 11.59
N LEU A 99 7.09 -5.59 11.93
CA LEU A 99 8.30 -5.02 11.33
C LEU A 99 9.52 -5.93 11.52
N CYS A 100 9.66 -6.56 12.69
CA CYS A 100 10.75 -7.50 12.96
C CYS A 100 10.69 -8.69 12.01
N LEU A 101 9.50 -9.30 11.83
CA LEU A 101 9.34 -10.42 10.90
C LEU A 101 9.63 -10.00 9.45
N ALA A 102 9.15 -8.83 9.04
CA ALA A 102 9.41 -8.30 7.70
C ALA A 102 10.92 -8.11 7.45
N MET A 103 11.63 -7.50 8.39
CA MET A 103 13.06 -7.24 8.29
C MET A 103 13.90 -8.53 8.28
N ASP A 104 13.40 -9.60 8.91
CA ASP A 104 14.07 -10.91 8.91
C ASP A 104 13.77 -11.72 7.64
N ALA A 105 12.54 -11.65 7.12
CA ALA A 105 12.05 -12.55 6.07
C ALA A 105 12.11 -11.94 4.66
N LEU A 106 11.96 -10.63 4.50
CA LEU A 106 11.89 -9.98 3.18
C LEU A 106 13.28 -9.55 2.68
N PRO A 107 13.52 -9.54 1.35
CA PRO A 107 14.75 -9.00 0.78
C PRO A 107 14.78 -7.46 0.93
N GLY A 108 15.98 -6.89 1.03
CA GLY A 108 16.15 -5.43 1.03
C GLY A 108 15.78 -4.74 2.35
N ALA A 109 15.96 -5.45 3.48
CA ALA A 109 15.76 -4.90 4.82
C ALA A 109 16.44 -3.53 5.00
N SER A 110 15.66 -2.51 5.39
CA SER A 110 16.13 -1.15 5.65
C SER A 110 15.61 -0.63 6.99
N ILE A 111 16.49 -0.01 7.78
CA ILE A 111 16.14 0.63 9.05
C ILE A 111 15.21 1.83 8.84
N GLU A 112 15.24 2.45 7.66
CA GLU A 112 14.42 3.62 7.33
C GLU A 112 12.93 3.34 7.44
N VAL A 113 12.51 2.10 7.21
CA VAL A 113 11.11 1.65 7.37
C VAL A 113 10.61 1.88 8.79
N LEU A 114 11.48 1.83 9.81
CA LEU A 114 11.12 2.06 11.22
C LEU A 114 10.83 3.53 11.53
N SER A 115 11.20 4.45 10.63
CA SER A 115 10.97 5.88 10.81
C SER A 115 9.47 6.18 10.77
N PRO A 116 8.94 7.03 11.65
CA PRO A 116 7.59 7.58 11.49
C PRO A 116 7.41 8.37 10.18
N GLN A 117 8.52 8.78 9.55
CA GLN A 117 8.54 9.45 8.24
C GLN A 117 8.62 8.46 7.08
N SER A 118 8.65 7.15 7.32
CA SER A 118 8.57 6.18 6.23
C SER A 118 7.20 6.33 5.55
N PRO A 119 7.13 6.30 4.22
CA PRO A 119 5.89 6.38 3.47
C PRO A 119 4.73 5.53 4.04
N LEU A 120 5.00 4.32 4.53
CA LEU A 120 3.98 3.45 5.13
C LEU A 120 3.25 4.09 6.32
N PHE A 121 3.99 4.74 7.21
CA PHE A 121 3.46 5.29 8.46
C PHE A 121 3.10 6.76 8.33
N TYR A 122 3.86 7.53 7.54
CA TYR A 122 3.57 8.93 7.28
C TYR A 122 2.20 9.10 6.62
N TRP A 123 1.89 8.27 5.62
CA TRP A 123 0.60 8.27 4.93
C TRP A 123 -0.45 7.37 5.60
N GLN A 124 -0.13 6.76 6.74
CA GLN A 124 -1.02 5.88 7.50
C GLN A 124 -1.57 4.71 6.66
N LEU A 125 -0.78 4.20 5.71
CA LEU A 125 -1.15 3.02 4.92
C LEU A 125 -1.23 1.77 5.81
N LEU A 126 -0.37 1.75 6.83
CA LEU A 126 -0.36 0.77 7.89
C LEU A 126 -0.45 1.45 9.25
N LEU A 127 -1.10 0.78 10.18
CA LEU A 127 -1.19 1.13 11.58
C LEU A 127 -0.41 0.10 12.40
N ILE A 128 0.24 0.57 13.45
CA ILE A 128 0.91 -0.30 14.42
C ILE A 128 0.01 -0.42 15.65
N GLU A 129 -0.47 -1.63 15.94
CA GLU A 129 -1.28 -1.87 17.14
C GLU A 129 -0.37 -1.85 18.38
N PRO A 130 -0.54 -0.91 19.31
CA PRO A 130 0.43 -0.69 20.38
C PRO A 130 0.60 -1.91 21.29
N ARG A 131 1.84 -2.40 21.41
CA ARG A 131 2.28 -3.46 22.34
C ARG A 131 3.57 -3.03 23.04
N ASN A 132 4.14 -3.89 23.88
CA ASN A 132 5.38 -3.60 24.64
C ASN A 132 6.60 -3.24 23.77
N ILE A 133 6.72 -3.76 22.55
CA ILE A 133 7.85 -3.51 21.66
C ILE A 133 7.33 -3.14 20.27
N LEU A 134 7.67 -1.95 19.79
CA LEU A 134 7.21 -1.39 18.52
C LEU A 134 7.42 -2.36 17.35
N THR A 135 8.64 -2.85 17.14
CA THR A 135 8.97 -3.70 15.99
C THR A 135 8.30 -5.08 16.02
N LYS A 136 7.81 -5.52 17.18
CA LYS A 136 7.11 -6.81 17.38
C LYS A 136 5.60 -6.63 17.52
N SER A 137 5.11 -5.40 17.38
CA SER A 137 3.70 -5.07 17.43
C SER A 137 3.03 -5.51 16.13
N PRO A 138 1.75 -5.91 16.16
CA PRO A 138 0.98 -6.21 14.97
C PRO A 138 0.91 -5.02 14.01
N LEU A 139 1.07 -5.30 12.73
CA LEU A 139 0.78 -4.36 11.64
C LEU A 139 -0.62 -4.62 11.11
N ILE A 140 -1.39 -3.55 10.92
CA ILE A 140 -2.76 -3.58 10.43
C ILE A 140 -2.82 -2.67 9.20
N ILE A 141 -3.41 -3.15 8.12
CA ILE A 141 -3.63 -2.32 6.93
C ILE A 141 -4.83 -1.40 7.14
N ASP A 142 -4.72 -0.15 6.68
CA ASP A 142 -5.87 0.74 6.65
C ASP A 142 -6.98 0.18 5.72
N GLN A 143 -8.22 0.25 6.18
CA GLN A 143 -9.36 -0.33 5.47
C GLN A 143 -9.57 0.31 4.09
N HIS A 144 -9.39 1.62 3.96
CA HIS A 144 -9.56 2.31 2.68
C HIS A 144 -8.47 1.92 1.69
N ILE A 145 -7.25 1.74 2.17
CA ILE A 145 -6.14 1.23 1.36
C ILE A 145 -6.42 -0.19 0.89
N LEU A 146 -6.91 -1.07 1.77
CA LEU A 146 -7.32 -2.43 1.37
C LEU A 146 -8.42 -2.39 0.30
N CYS A 147 -9.47 -1.58 0.50
CA CYS A 147 -10.55 -1.43 -0.47
C CYS A 147 -10.05 -0.87 -1.81
N PHE A 148 -9.15 0.12 -1.79
CA PHE A 148 -8.53 0.68 -2.99
C PHE A 148 -7.74 -0.37 -3.77
N LEU A 149 -6.92 -1.17 -3.08
CA LEU A 149 -6.14 -2.26 -3.70
C LEU A 149 -7.05 -3.31 -4.35
N LEU A 150 -8.18 -3.60 -3.73
CA LEU A 150 -9.21 -4.50 -4.27
C LEU A 150 -10.01 -3.88 -5.43
N GLY A 151 -9.80 -2.59 -5.76
CA GLY A 151 -10.49 -1.89 -6.85
C GLY A 151 -11.87 -1.36 -6.47
N TYR A 152 -12.17 -1.22 -5.18
CA TYR A 152 -13.38 -0.56 -4.69
C TYR A 152 -13.14 0.93 -4.49
N ASP A 153 -14.15 1.75 -4.83
CA ASP A 153 -14.16 3.17 -4.54
C ASP A 153 -14.37 3.39 -3.03
N ALA A 154 -13.28 3.44 -2.26
CA ALA A 154 -13.30 3.73 -0.84
C ALA A 154 -13.33 5.25 -0.62
N THR A 155 -14.48 5.88 -0.87
CA THR A 155 -14.67 7.27 -0.42
C THR A 155 -14.75 7.25 1.10
N ASP A 156 -13.80 7.92 1.76
CA ASP A 156 -13.81 8.11 3.21
C ASP A 156 -15.18 8.62 3.66
N GLN A 157 -15.78 7.97 4.66
CA GLN A 157 -17.12 8.34 5.15
C GLN A 157 -17.18 9.79 5.64
N GLU A 158 -16.09 10.35 6.14
CA GLU A 158 -16.06 11.76 6.55
C GLU A 158 -16.10 12.70 5.34
N LEU A 159 -15.53 12.28 4.21
CA LEU A 159 -15.48 13.03 2.96
C LEU A 159 -16.69 12.76 2.05
N ALA A 160 -17.39 11.64 2.28
CA ALA A 160 -18.58 11.26 1.55
C ALA A 160 -19.66 12.35 1.64
N GLY A 161 -20.01 12.93 0.50
CA GLY A 161 -20.97 14.05 0.43
C GLY A 161 -20.41 15.42 0.84
N LYS A 162 -19.16 15.52 1.31
CA LYS A 162 -18.45 16.78 1.52
C LYS A 162 -17.55 17.16 0.33
N ILE A 163 -17.04 16.17 -0.39
CA ILE A 163 -16.27 16.36 -1.61
C ILE A 163 -17.16 16.06 -2.80
N ILE A 164 -17.24 17.01 -3.73
CA ILE A 164 -17.87 16.82 -5.03
C ILE A 164 -16.74 16.76 -6.06
N PRO A 165 -16.55 15.63 -6.75
CA PRO A 165 -15.59 15.53 -7.84
C PRO A 165 -15.92 16.61 -8.89
N GLN A 166 -15.03 17.58 -9.06
CA GLN A 166 -15.14 18.53 -10.15
C GLN A 166 -14.65 17.83 -11.42
N PRO A 167 -15.46 17.71 -12.48
CA PRO A 167 -14.96 17.22 -13.75
C PRO A 167 -13.83 18.14 -14.23
N PRO A 168 -12.79 17.61 -14.90
CA PRO A 168 -11.73 18.44 -15.45
C PRO A 168 -12.37 19.57 -16.28
N GLN A 169 -11.99 20.81 -15.99
CA GLN A 169 -12.59 21.98 -16.62
C GLN A 169 -12.32 21.93 -18.13
N THR A 170 -13.33 21.57 -18.90
CA THR A 170 -13.25 21.51 -20.37
C THR A 170 -13.44 22.86 -21.04
N ASN A 171 -13.99 23.84 -20.31
CA ASN A 171 -14.15 25.20 -20.78
C ASN A 171 -13.17 26.13 -20.06
N PRO A 172 -12.47 27.04 -20.78
CA PRO A 172 -11.63 28.04 -20.16
C PRO A 172 -12.49 28.96 -19.30
N VAL A 173 -12.29 28.89 -17.98
CA VAL A 173 -12.90 29.83 -17.04
C VAL A 173 -12.16 31.15 -17.17
N PHE A 174 -12.84 32.17 -17.70
CA PHE A 174 -12.34 33.53 -17.69
C PHE A 174 -12.43 34.09 -16.27
N LEU A 175 -11.32 33.97 -15.53
CA LEU A 175 -11.17 34.60 -14.23
C LEU A 175 -11.11 36.13 -14.39
N PRO A 176 -11.82 36.92 -13.55
CA PRO A 176 -11.66 38.36 -13.50
C PRO A 176 -10.19 38.76 -13.29
N PRO A 177 -9.74 39.94 -13.78
CA PRO A 177 -8.33 40.35 -13.70
C PRO A 177 -7.73 40.33 -12.29
N SER A 178 -8.54 40.65 -11.27
CA SER A 178 -8.11 40.59 -9.86
C SER A 178 -7.82 39.16 -9.39
N GLN A 179 -8.59 38.17 -9.84
CA GLN A 179 -8.40 36.76 -9.50
C GLN A 179 -7.26 36.13 -10.31
N LEU A 180 -7.09 36.51 -11.59
CA LEU A 180 -5.93 36.11 -12.39
C LEU A 180 -4.63 36.56 -11.73
N SER A 181 -4.57 37.80 -11.27
CA SER A 181 -3.36 38.33 -10.62
C SER A 181 -3.00 37.55 -9.35
N ILE A 182 -3.98 37.17 -8.52
CA ILE A 182 -3.76 36.37 -7.32
C ILE A 182 -3.36 34.93 -7.70
N GLY A 183 -4.01 34.33 -8.70
CA GLY A 183 -3.67 33.00 -9.19
C GLY A 183 -2.22 32.93 -9.71
N SER A 184 -1.79 33.92 -10.48
CA SER A 184 -0.41 34.00 -10.96
C SER A 184 0.61 34.16 -9.82
N GLN A 185 0.29 34.93 -8.78
CA GLN A 185 1.14 35.05 -7.60
C GLN A 185 1.25 33.72 -6.86
N LEU A 186 0.15 33.01 -6.64
CA LEU A 186 0.16 31.70 -5.97
C LEU A 186 0.98 30.67 -6.74
N ILE A 187 0.81 30.60 -8.07
CA ILE A 187 1.61 29.71 -8.93
C ILE A 187 3.10 30.05 -8.78
N SER A 188 3.47 31.34 -8.77
CA SER A 188 4.88 31.73 -8.61
C SER A 188 5.48 31.35 -7.25
N ILE A 189 4.66 31.29 -6.19
CA ILE A 189 5.09 30.91 -4.84
C ILE A 189 5.21 29.39 -4.71
N TRP A 190 4.31 28.63 -5.35
CA TRP A 190 4.20 27.18 -5.18
C TRP A 190 5.02 26.38 -6.20
N SER A 191 5.52 27.03 -7.26
CA SER A 191 6.37 26.42 -8.28
C SER A 191 7.87 26.63 -8.03
N GLY A 192 8.25 27.25 -6.90
CA GLY A 192 9.64 27.44 -6.46
C GLY A 192 9.93 26.60 -5.23
#